data_AF-A0A3D5P4U0-F1
#
_entry.id   AF-A0A3D5P4U0-F1
#
_cell.length_a   1.000
_cell.length_b   1.000
_cell.length_c   1.000
_cell.angle_alpha   90.00
_cell.angle_beta   90.00
_cell.angle_gamma   90.00
#
_symmetry.space_group_name_H-M   'P 1'
#
loop_
_entity.id
_entity.type
_entity.pdbx_description
1 polymer ?
#
loop_
_entity_poly.entity_id
_entity_poly.type
_entity_poly.pdbx_seq_one_letter_code
_entity_poly.pdbx_strand_id
1 'polypeptide(L)'
;NHGEEIEGVQIWLSGAMIASYDGDTGSWTGELEVHAGEETAHMDIRMVDHDGVQVELESDHYLEVDVEDESIAEFEQDTPGEFGGHLHGVAVGETDVVFKLMHGAVGSGHADFITAAVHAHVEDH
;
A
#
# COMPACT_ATOMS: atom_id res chain seq x y z
N ASN A 1 -23.96 -15.16 6.22
CA ASN A 1 -23.45 -14.06 5.39
C ASN A 1 -22.32 -13.44 6.20
N HIS A 2 -21.16 -14.09 6.17
CA HIS A 2 -19.94 -13.45 6.66
C HIS A 2 -19.56 -12.51 5.52
N GLY A 3 -19.47 -11.20 5.77
CA GLY A 3 -18.75 -10.35 4.83
C GLY A 3 -17.34 -10.91 4.69
N GLU A 4 -16.80 -10.89 3.47
CA GLU A 4 -15.42 -11.29 3.23
C GLU A 4 -14.53 -10.40 4.10
N GLU A 5 -13.91 -11.00 5.11
CA GLU A 5 -13.04 -10.29 6.06
C GLU A 5 -11.74 -9.95 5.33
N ILE A 6 -11.22 -8.74 5.52
CA ILE A 6 -9.92 -8.37 4.96
C ILE A 6 -8.85 -9.12 5.73
N GLU A 7 -8.13 -9.99 5.03
CA GLU A 7 -7.07 -10.83 5.60
C GLU A 7 -5.71 -10.57 4.93
N GLY A 8 -5.63 -9.68 3.96
CA GLY A 8 -4.36 -9.33 3.33
C GLY A 8 -4.41 -8.11 2.42
N VAL A 9 -3.23 -7.80 1.87
CA VAL A 9 -3.03 -6.74 0.87
C VAL A 9 -2.20 -7.28 -0.29
N GLN A 10 -2.52 -6.89 -1.52
CA GLN A 10 -1.68 -7.14 -2.70
C GLN A 10 -1.36 -5.83 -3.40
N ILE A 11 -0.11 -5.70 -3.84
CA ILE A 11 0.40 -4.53 -4.56
C ILE A 11 0.72 -4.96 -5.99
N TRP A 12 0.08 -4.31 -6.95
CA TRP A 12 0.22 -4.62 -8.37
C TRP A 12 0.82 -3.43 -9.12
N LEU A 13 1.91 -3.66 -9.84
CA LEU A 13 2.55 -2.67 -10.69
C LEU A 13 2.46 -3.14 -12.15
N SER A 14 1.82 -2.33 -13.00
CA SER A 14 1.67 -2.65 -14.44
C SER A 14 1.08 -4.05 -14.71
N GLY A 15 0.17 -4.52 -13.84
CA GLY A 15 -0.48 -5.83 -13.97
C GLY A 15 0.33 -7.03 -13.46
N ALA A 16 1.49 -6.80 -12.83
CA ALA A 16 2.23 -7.82 -12.09
C ALA A 16 2.13 -7.56 -10.59
N MET A 17 1.85 -8.59 -9.79
CA MET A 17 1.92 -8.49 -8.33
C MET A 17 3.39 -8.44 -7.90
N ILE A 18 3.78 -7.38 -7.21
CA ILE A 18 5.16 -7.16 -6.75
C ILE A 18 5.33 -7.44 -5.26
N ALA A 19 4.28 -7.22 -4.46
CA ALA A 19 4.28 -7.50 -3.04
C ALA A 19 2.91 -7.96 -2.55
N SER A 20 2.89 -8.77 -1.49
CA SER A 20 1.66 -9.18 -0.81
C SER A 20 1.87 -9.31 0.70
N TYR A 21 0.88 -8.86 1.47
CA TYR A 21 0.82 -8.98 2.91
C TYR A 21 -0.16 -10.06 3.32
N ASP A 22 0.29 -10.94 4.20
CA ASP A 22 -0.52 -11.97 4.85
C ASP A 22 -0.86 -11.47 6.27
N GLY A 23 -2.15 -11.19 6.51
CA GLY A 23 -2.65 -10.65 7.77
C GLY A 23 -2.66 -11.65 8.92
N ASP A 24 -2.70 -12.95 8.64
CA ASP A 24 -2.63 -14.02 9.65
C ASP A 24 -1.23 -14.12 10.27
N THR A 25 -0.20 -13.99 9.43
CA THR A 25 1.21 -14.09 9.82
C THR A 25 1.85 -12.73 10.10
N GLY A 26 1.21 -11.65 9.64
CA GLY A 26 1.72 -10.29 9.76
C GLY A 26 2.99 -10.05 8.93
N SER A 27 3.13 -10.73 7.79
CA SER A 27 4.37 -10.76 7.01
C SER A 27 4.16 -10.35 5.55
N TRP A 28 5.13 -9.63 5.00
CA TRP A 28 5.20 -9.30 3.58
C TRP A 28 6.01 -10.34 2.80
N THR A 29 5.58 -10.60 1.57
CA THR A 29 6.41 -11.15 0.50
C THR A 29 6.64 -10.04 -0.51
N GLY A 30 7.89 -9.81 -0.90
CA GLY A 30 8.27 -8.72 -1.79
C GLY A 30 8.54 -7.41 -1.05
N GLU A 31 9.02 -6.43 -1.81
CA GLU A 31 9.40 -5.10 -1.35
C GLU A 31 9.03 -4.07 -2.44
N LEU A 32 9.09 -2.78 -2.10
CA LEU A 32 8.87 -1.71 -3.06
C LEU A 32 10.23 -1.18 -3.55
N GLU A 33 10.34 -0.93 -4.85
CA GLU A 33 11.59 -0.51 -5.47
C GLU A 33 11.35 0.68 -6.40
N VAL A 34 12.23 1.68 -6.34
CA VAL A 34 12.26 2.83 -7.24
C VAL A 34 13.68 3.40 -7.33
N HIS A 35 14.03 4.06 -8.43
CA HIS A 35 15.30 4.80 -8.52
C HIS A 35 15.18 6.22 -7.96
N ALA A 36 16.26 6.75 -7.41
CA ALA A 36 16.31 8.12 -6.92
C ALA A 36 16.02 9.14 -8.05
N GLY A 37 15.08 10.05 -7.80
CA GLY A 37 14.58 11.03 -8.75
C GLY A 37 13.53 10.50 -9.74
N GLU A 38 13.16 9.22 -9.64
CA GLU A 38 12.13 8.61 -10.47
C GLU A 38 10.83 8.35 -9.71
N GLU A 39 9.81 7.97 -10.46
CA GLU A 39 8.50 7.59 -9.96
C GLU A 39 8.10 6.28 -10.62
N THR A 40 7.50 5.36 -9.85
CA THR A 40 6.98 4.13 -10.41
C THR A 40 5.82 4.40 -11.38
N ALA A 41 5.52 3.44 -12.25
CA ALA A 41 4.19 3.40 -12.84
C ALA A 41 3.11 3.29 -11.74
N HIS A 42 1.86 3.57 -12.09
CA HIS A 42 0.75 3.47 -11.13
C HIS A 42 0.68 2.06 -10.52
N MET A 43 0.55 2.03 -9.20
CA MET A 43 0.44 0.84 -8.37
C MET A 43 -1.02 0.69 -7.92
N ASP A 44 -1.63 -0.47 -8.16
CA ASP A 44 -2.93 -0.81 -7.58
C ASP A 44 -2.74 -1.50 -6.23
N ILE A 45 -3.42 -1.00 -5.19
CA ILE A 45 -3.43 -1.59 -3.85
C ILE A 45 -4.76 -2.31 -3.62
N ARG A 46 -4.73 -3.62 -3.41
CA ARG A 46 -5.95 -4.44 -3.28
C ARG A 46 -6.04 -5.05 -1.90
N MET A 47 -7.15 -4.78 -1.21
CA MET A 47 -7.54 -5.49 0.01
C MET A 47 -8.12 -6.84 -0.39
N VAL A 48 -7.65 -7.93 0.23
CA VAL A 48 -8.02 -9.30 -0.14
C VAL A 48 -8.47 -10.12 1.05
N ASP A 49 -9.28 -11.15 0.77
CA ASP A 49 -9.69 -12.16 1.74
C ASP A 49 -8.64 -13.26 1.91
N HIS A 50 -8.97 -14.28 2.71
CA HIS A 50 -8.12 -15.45 2.97
C HIS A 50 -7.61 -16.15 1.70
N ASP A 51 -8.44 -16.18 0.66
CA ASP A 51 -8.16 -16.87 -0.60
C ASP A 51 -7.38 -15.97 -1.59
N GLY A 52 -7.04 -14.74 -1.18
CA GLY A 52 -6.37 -13.75 -2.01
C GLY A 52 -7.30 -13.12 -3.04
N VAL A 53 -8.61 -13.25 -2.87
CA VAL A 53 -9.62 -12.62 -3.72
C VAL A 53 -9.84 -11.19 -3.26
N GLN A 54 -9.88 -10.25 -4.20
CA GLN A 54 -10.14 -8.85 -3.89
C GLN A 54 -11.54 -8.69 -3.29
N VAL A 55 -11.61 -8.08 -2.11
CA VAL A 55 -12.86 -7.79 -1.41
C VAL A 55 -13.49 -6.53 -1.98
N GLU A 56 -14.81 -6.54 -2.15
CA GLU A 56 -15.59 -5.36 -2.52
C GLU A 56 -15.77 -4.46 -1.29
N LEU A 57 -15.26 -3.23 -1.37
CA LEU A 57 -15.31 -2.26 -0.27
C LEU A 57 -16.50 -1.30 -0.43
N GLU A 58 -17.00 -0.81 0.71
CA GLU A 58 -18.04 0.23 0.71
C GLU A 58 -17.48 1.60 0.33
N SER A 59 -18.34 2.52 -0.12
CA SER A 59 -17.92 3.82 -0.67
C SER A 59 -17.26 4.78 0.31
N ASP A 60 -17.33 4.49 1.61
CA ASP A 60 -16.69 5.25 2.69
C ASP A 60 -15.38 4.61 3.17
N HIS A 61 -14.90 3.57 2.49
CA HIS A 61 -13.55 3.06 2.67
C HIS A 61 -12.56 3.84 1.81
N TYR A 62 -11.37 4.06 2.34
CA TYR A 62 -10.27 4.71 1.64
C TYR A 62 -8.92 4.16 2.08
N LEU A 63 -7.90 4.34 1.25
CA LEU A 63 -6.52 3.95 1.56
C LEU A 63 -5.77 5.13 2.19
N GLU A 64 -5.13 4.89 3.33
CA GLU A 64 -4.10 5.77 3.87
C GLU A 64 -2.76 5.04 3.81
N VAL A 65 -1.72 5.76 3.40
CA VAL A 65 -0.35 5.25 3.28
C VAL A 65 0.56 6.14 4.09
N ASP A 66 1.23 5.55 5.08
CA ASP A 66 2.24 6.23 5.88
C ASP A 66 3.62 5.79 5.40
N VAL A 67 4.49 6.74 5.09
CA VAL A 67 5.92 6.49 4.85
C VAL A 67 6.71 7.02 6.03
N GLU A 68 7.57 6.19 6.64
CA GLU A 68 8.30 6.58 7.86
C GLU A 68 9.25 7.75 7.64
N ASP A 69 10.04 7.71 6.56
CA ASP A 69 10.97 8.77 6.17
C ASP A 69 10.71 9.23 4.73
N GLU A 70 9.85 10.24 4.59
CA GLU A 70 9.55 10.89 3.32
C GLU A 70 10.77 11.57 2.66
N SER A 71 11.89 11.74 3.37
CA SER A 71 13.12 12.24 2.73
C SER A 71 13.84 11.18 1.89
N ILE A 72 13.41 9.90 1.99
CA ILE A 72 13.92 8.77 1.21
C ILE A 72 12.95 8.43 0.07
N ALA A 73 11.67 8.21 0.38
CA ALA A 73 10.63 7.92 -0.61
C ALA A 73 9.28 8.53 -0.21
N GLU A 74 8.44 8.88 -1.17
CA GLU A 74 7.08 9.39 -0.95
C GLU A 74 6.08 8.49 -1.68
N PHE A 75 4.88 8.30 -1.11
CA PHE A 75 3.79 7.61 -1.79
C PHE A 75 2.72 8.64 -2.20
N GLU A 76 2.60 8.89 -3.50
CA GLU A 76 1.71 9.89 -4.07
C GLU A 76 0.42 9.25 -4.59
N GLN A 77 -0.72 9.57 -3.99
CA GLN A 77 -2.03 9.19 -4.53
C GLN A 77 -2.53 10.26 -5.51
N ASP A 78 -3.03 9.85 -6.68
CA ASP A 78 -3.65 10.74 -7.67
C ASP A 78 -4.84 11.50 -7.07
N THR A 79 -5.66 10.77 -6.29
CA THR A 79 -6.74 11.33 -5.46
C THR A 79 -6.56 10.86 -4.01
N PRO A 80 -6.60 11.75 -3.00
CA PRO A 80 -6.50 11.34 -1.61
C PRO A 80 -7.50 10.24 -1.24
N GLY A 81 -7.01 9.14 -0.68
CA GLY A 81 -7.83 7.99 -0.30
C GLY A 81 -8.02 6.93 -1.39
N GLU A 82 -7.49 7.14 -2.60
CA GLU A 82 -7.57 6.16 -3.68
C GLU A 82 -6.74 4.90 -3.40
N PHE A 83 -7.24 3.74 -3.84
CA PHE A 83 -6.58 2.44 -3.66
C PHE A 83 -5.45 2.22 -4.68
N GLY A 84 -4.60 3.24 -4.84
CA GLY A 84 -3.49 3.25 -5.77
C GLY A 84 -2.77 4.58 -5.81
N GLY A 85 -1.61 4.58 -6.45
CA GLY A 85 -0.74 5.75 -6.52
C GLY A 85 0.64 5.39 -7.06
N HIS A 86 1.62 6.20 -6.70
CA HIS A 86 2.97 6.14 -7.21
C HIS A 86 3.98 6.18 -6.06
N LEU A 87 5.03 5.38 -6.14
CA LEU A 87 6.18 5.54 -5.26
C LEU A 87 7.19 6.45 -5.94
N HIS A 88 7.50 7.58 -5.31
CA HIS A 88 8.53 8.51 -5.74
C HIS A 88 9.82 8.29 -4.92
N GLY A 89 10.95 8.05 -5.59
CA GLY A 89 12.24 7.93 -4.94
C GLY A 89 12.88 9.31 -4.75
N VAL A 90 13.04 9.77 -3.51
CA VAL A 90 13.62 11.09 -3.19
C VAL A 90 15.15 11.01 -3.08
N ALA A 91 15.65 10.06 -2.29
CA ALA A 91 17.08 9.87 -2.05
C ALA A 91 17.42 8.41 -1.84
N VAL A 92 18.61 7.99 -2.28
CA VAL A 92 19.10 6.61 -2.11
C VAL A 92 19.06 6.20 -0.64
N GLY A 93 18.42 5.08 -0.35
CA GLY A 93 18.18 4.61 1.01
C GLY A 93 17.07 3.58 1.09
N GLU A 94 16.59 3.35 2.30
CA GLU A 94 15.48 2.45 2.61
C GLU A 94 14.59 3.13 3.65
N THR A 95 13.27 3.04 3.47
CA THR A 95 12.27 3.49 4.44
C THR A 95 11.16 2.45 4.54
N ASP A 96 10.36 2.53 5.59
CA ASP A 96 9.21 1.66 5.81
C ASP A 96 7.91 2.33 5.33
N VAL A 97 7.02 1.54 4.75
CA VAL A 97 5.69 1.95 4.27
C VAL A 97 4.61 1.11 4.92
N VAL A 98 3.58 1.75 5.47
CA VAL A 98 2.41 1.12 6.10
C VAL A 98 1.15 1.50 5.33
N PHE A 99 0.44 0.48 4.86
CA PHE A 99 -0.87 0.63 4.22
C PHE A 99 -1.98 0.38 5.25
N LYS A 100 -2.99 1.25 5.25
CA LYS A 100 -4.16 1.17 6.14
C LYS A 100 -5.45 1.22 5.34
N LEU A 101 -6.35 0.28 5.62
CA LEU A 101 -7.75 0.42 5.23
C LEU A 101 -8.44 1.32 6.25
N MET A 102 -8.89 2.47 5.79
CA MET A 102 -9.59 3.43 6.61
C MET A 102 -11.08 3.41 6.28
N HIS A 103 -11.90 3.74 7.28
CA HIS A 103 -13.35 3.87 7.18
C HIS A 103 -13.80 5.24 7.70
N GLY A 104 -14.51 5.96 6.85
CA GLY A 104 -15.13 7.25 7.12
C GLY A 104 -14.77 8.30 6.07
N ALA A 105 -14.76 9.57 6.46
CA ALA A 105 -14.33 10.63 5.56
C ALA A 105 -12.80 10.77 5.58
N VAL A 106 -12.18 10.87 4.40
CA VAL A 106 -10.74 11.07 4.21
C VAL A 106 -10.20 12.16 5.14
N GLY A 107 -9.14 11.83 5.89
CA GLY A 107 -8.51 12.71 6.88
C GLY A 107 -9.20 12.78 8.25
N SER A 108 -10.30 12.04 8.47
CA SER A 108 -11.02 12.00 9.75
C SER A 108 -11.58 10.62 10.13
N GLY A 109 -11.34 9.60 9.30
CA GLY A 109 -11.76 8.23 9.54
C GLY A 109 -10.95 7.51 10.61
N HIS A 110 -11.18 6.21 10.72
CA HIS A 110 -10.43 5.29 11.58
C HIS A 110 -9.95 4.10 10.77
N ALA A 111 -8.87 3.47 11.23
CA ALA A 111 -8.33 2.28 10.58
C ALA A 111 -9.13 1.04 10.98
N ASP A 112 -9.64 0.33 9.99
CA ASP A 112 -10.25 -0.99 10.14
C ASP A 112 -9.20 -2.10 9.99
N PHE A 113 -8.14 -1.84 9.21
CA PHE A 113 -7.02 -2.76 8.99
C PHE A 113 -5.70 -1.99 8.83
N ILE A 114 -4.62 -2.53 9.39
CA ILE A 114 -3.27 -1.94 9.33
C ILE A 114 -2.27 -3.06 9.02
N THR A 115 -1.44 -2.85 8.00
CA THR A 115 -0.34 -3.76 7.65
C THR A 115 0.85 -3.58 8.60
N ALA A 116 1.70 -4.60 8.72
CA ALA A 116 3.09 -4.35 9.13
C ALA A 116 3.80 -3.51 8.05
N ALA A 117 4.94 -2.90 8.38
CA ALA A 117 5.73 -2.17 7.39
C ALA A 117 6.25 -3.10 6.28
N VAL A 118 6.19 -2.62 5.03
CA VAL A 118 6.98 -3.14 3.91
C VAL A 118 8.14 -2.19 3.65
N HIS A 119 9.30 -2.72 3.29
CA HIS A 119 10.46 -1.91 2.92
C HIS A 119 10.26 -1.29 1.53
N ALA A 120 10.61 -0.02 1.42
CA ALA A 120 10.77 0.69 0.17
C ALA A 120 12.24 1.04 -0.03
N HIS A 121 12.85 0.46 -1.06
CA HIS A 121 14.23 0.67 -1.44
C HIS A 121 14.32 1.71 -2.56
N VAL A 122 15.15 2.72 -2.33
CA VAL A 122 15.49 3.72 -3.33
C VAL A 122 16.92 3.50 -3.77
N GLU A 123 17.09 3.09 -5.02
CA GLU A 123 18.39 2.76 -5.58
C GLU A 123 19.01 3.91 -6.39
N ASP A 124 20.33 3.85 -6.58
CA ASP A 124 20.99 4.70 -7.57
C ASP A 124 20.63 4.25 -9.00
N HIS A 125 20.82 5.14 -9.96
CA HIS A 125 20.43 4.94 -11.35
C HIS A 125 21.61 4.44 -12.22
#